data_AF-A0A5S3YBQ5-F1
#
_entry.id   AF-A0A5S3YBQ5-F1
#
_cell.length_a   1.000
_cell.length_b   1.000
_cell.length_c   1.000
_cell.angle_alpha   90.00
_cell.angle_beta   90.00
_cell.angle_gamma   90.00
#
_symmetry.space_group_name_H-M   'P 1'
#
loop_
_entity.id
_entity.type
_entity.pdbx_description
1 polymer ?
#
loop_
_entity_poly.entity_id
_entity_poly.type
_entity_poly.pdbx_seq_one_letter_code
_entity_poly.pdbx_strand_id
1 'polypeptide(L)'
;PITAHKVTPKTEQTFWSNLLGKGYPAPTRNFRWCTERMKIDPVSTFITEKVSQYDEVIVVLGSRSQESASRAQVIKKHKIDGSDLAVHTTLANAFIYTPIDTWHVDDVWKILRLCHLKQQETPYGPRNKWI
;
A
#
# COMPACT_ATOMS: atom_id res chain seq x y z
N PRO A 1 3.89 16.81 -15.66
CA PRO A 1 4.90 15.76 -15.93
C PRO A 1 5.01 14.79 -14.74
N ILE A 2 5.05 13.47 -15.00
CA ILE A 2 5.20 12.41 -13.97
C ILE A 2 6.63 11.88 -14.04
N THR A 3 7.32 11.79 -12.90
CA THR A 3 8.68 11.24 -12.78
C THR A 3 8.73 10.07 -11.81
N ALA A 4 9.65 9.15 -12.04
CA ALA A 4 9.86 8.00 -11.17
C ALA A 4 11.16 8.17 -10.38
N HIS A 5 11.10 8.02 -9.05
CA HIS A 5 12.26 8.06 -8.16
C HIS A 5 12.38 6.71 -7.45
N LYS A 6 13.51 6.03 -7.62
CA LYS A 6 13.76 4.76 -6.93
C LYS A 6 14.12 5.04 -5.49
N VAL A 7 13.30 4.56 -4.57
CA VAL A 7 13.53 4.63 -3.12
C VAL A 7 14.23 3.35 -2.67
N THR A 8 15.40 3.49 -2.04
CA THR A 8 16.23 2.34 -1.61
C THR A 8 16.66 2.50 -0.15
N PRO A 9 16.79 1.40 0.61
CA PRO A 9 17.34 1.45 1.96
C PRO A 9 18.80 1.93 1.95
N LYS A 10 19.24 2.49 3.09
CA LYS A 10 20.66 2.72 3.36
C LYS A 10 21.44 1.41 3.25
N THR A 11 22.70 1.48 2.82
CA THR A 11 23.54 0.29 2.59
C THR A 11 23.54 -0.68 3.77
N GLU A 12 23.73 -0.17 4.99
CA GLU A 12 23.73 -0.92 6.24
C GLU A 12 22.36 -1.55 6.61
N GLN A 13 21.29 -1.13 5.94
CA GLN A 13 19.92 -1.61 6.13
C GLN A 13 19.44 -2.53 4.98
N THR A 14 20.31 -2.84 4.02
CA THR A 14 20.00 -3.79 2.95
C THR A 14 19.86 -5.22 3.48
N PHE A 15 19.26 -6.09 2.67
CA PHE A 15 19.01 -7.48 3.04
C PHE A 15 20.30 -8.22 3.45
N TRP A 16 21.33 -8.17 2.60
CA TRP A 16 22.58 -8.88 2.83
C TRP A 16 23.42 -8.26 3.96
N SER A 17 23.42 -6.94 4.11
CA SER A 17 24.10 -6.30 5.25
C SER A 17 23.48 -6.70 6.58
N ASN A 18 22.16 -6.83 6.67
CA ASN A 18 21.52 -7.29 7.90
C ASN A 18 21.66 -8.81 8.11
N LEU A 19 21.48 -9.62 7.06
CA LEU A 19 21.53 -11.08 7.15
C LEU A 19 22.96 -11.60 7.38
N LEU A 20 23.88 -11.26 6.48
CA LEU A 20 25.26 -11.74 6.51
C LEU A 20 26.17 -10.84 7.34
N GLY A 21 25.98 -9.52 7.26
CA GLY A 21 26.83 -8.57 7.98
C GLY A 21 26.52 -8.48 9.48
N LYS A 22 25.24 -8.36 9.85
CA LYS A 22 24.81 -8.25 11.25
C LYS A 22 24.35 -9.58 11.87
N GLY A 23 24.25 -10.65 11.08
CA GLY A 23 23.83 -11.96 11.57
C GLY A 23 22.35 -12.06 11.94
N TYR A 24 21.48 -11.19 11.41
CA TYR A 24 20.04 -11.31 11.67
C TYR A 24 19.49 -12.59 11.05
N PRO A 25 18.60 -13.34 11.73
CA PRO A 25 17.95 -14.49 11.13
C PRO A 25 17.13 -14.05 9.89
N ALA A 26 16.99 -14.95 8.93
CA ALA A 26 16.19 -14.70 7.74
C ALA A 26 14.77 -14.22 8.12
N PRO A 27 14.19 -13.22 7.43
CA PRO A 27 12.89 -12.67 7.80
C PRO A 27 11.81 -13.74 7.78
N THR A 28 11.04 -13.81 8.85
CA THR A 28 9.88 -14.72 8.95
C THR A 28 8.60 -13.93 9.12
N ARG A 29 7.45 -14.61 9.10
CA ARG A 29 6.16 -13.97 9.31
C ARG A 29 6.09 -13.19 10.64
N ASN A 30 6.77 -13.69 11.67
CA ASN A 30 6.73 -13.14 13.03
C ASN A 30 7.93 -12.21 13.31
N PHE A 31 9.03 -12.33 12.54
CA PHE A 31 10.22 -11.50 12.70
C PHE A 31 10.55 -10.81 11.36
N ARG A 32 9.82 -9.73 11.06
CA ARG A 32 9.84 -9.01 9.77
C ARG A 32 10.72 -7.75 9.80
N TRP A 33 11.97 -7.86 10.23
CA TRP A 33 12.89 -6.71 10.28
C TRP A 33 13.06 -6.00 8.94
N CYS A 34 12.86 -6.71 7.82
CA CYS A 34 12.96 -6.15 6.47
C CYS A 34 11.82 -5.16 6.13
N THR A 35 10.65 -5.25 6.77
CA THR A 35 9.53 -4.35 6.46
C THR A 35 9.84 -2.93 6.91
N GLU A 36 10.28 -2.77 8.14
CA GLU A 36 10.73 -1.49 8.69
C GLU A 36 11.89 -0.92 7.86
N ARG A 37 13.00 -1.67 7.81
CA ARG A 37 14.28 -1.20 7.25
C ARG A 37 14.29 -1.00 5.75
N MET A 38 13.59 -1.85 4.99
CA MET A 38 13.68 -1.86 3.53
C MET A 38 12.43 -1.30 2.84
N LYS A 39 11.31 -1.15 3.56
CA LYS A 39 10.08 -0.57 2.99
C LYS A 39 9.68 0.73 3.69
N ILE A 40 9.53 0.72 5.01
CA ILE A 40 8.99 1.87 5.75
C ILE A 40 10.03 3.00 5.81
N ASP A 41 11.22 2.75 6.35
CA ASP A 41 12.26 3.77 6.56
C ASP A 41 12.66 4.54 5.30
N PRO A 42 12.97 3.87 4.16
CA PRO A 42 13.39 4.62 2.98
C PRO A 42 12.23 5.41 2.35
N VAL A 43 10.98 4.92 2.43
CA VAL A 43 9.81 5.66 1.95
C VAL A 43 9.52 6.85 2.86
N SER A 44 9.55 6.67 4.17
CA SER A 44 9.38 7.77 5.14
C SER A 44 10.43 8.86 4.95
N THR A 45 11.70 8.48 4.75
CA THR A 45 12.77 9.44 4.47
C THR A 45 12.47 10.25 3.20
N PHE A 46 12.09 9.57 2.10
CA PHE A 46 11.73 10.23 0.86
C PHE A 46 10.53 11.19 1.01
N ILE A 47 9.49 10.77 1.74
CA ILE A 47 8.33 11.62 2.00
C ILE A 47 8.73 12.85 2.81
N THR A 48 9.51 12.69 3.88
CA THR A 48 10.01 13.81 4.71
C THR A 48 10.83 14.81 3.91
N GLU A 49 11.71 14.33 3.01
CA GLU A 49 12.47 15.21 2.10
C GLU A 49 11.53 16.01 1.19
N LYS A 50 10.43 15.41 0.70
CA LYS A 50 9.44 16.10 -0.11
C LYS A 50 8.60 17.09 0.69
N VAL A 51 8.19 16.74 1.91
CA VAL A 51 7.53 17.67 2.83
C VAL A 51 8.43 18.89 3.09
N SER A 52 9.72 18.69 3.35
CA SER A 52 10.66 19.80 3.55
C SER A 52 10.83 20.69 2.32
N GLN A 53 10.53 20.20 1.12
CA GLN A 53 10.68 20.94 -0.14
C GLN A 53 9.38 21.65 -0.56
N TYR A 54 8.22 21.09 -0.22
CA TYR A 54 6.92 21.51 -0.74
C TYR A 54 5.88 21.83 0.36
N ASP A 55 6.30 21.86 1.63
CA ASP A 55 5.51 22.05 2.86
C ASP A 55 4.48 20.95 3.17
N GLU A 56 3.77 20.46 2.15
CA GLU A 56 2.75 19.41 2.26
C GLU A 56 2.85 18.40 1.12
N VAL A 57 2.44 17.15 1.40
CA VAL A 57 2.43 16.08 0.40
C VAL A 57 1.18 15.20 0.51
N ILE A 58 0.69 14.72 -0.64
CA ILE A 58 -0.38 13.73 -0.71
C ILE A 58 0.18 12.42 -1.24
N VAL A 59 0.03 11.35 -0.46
CA VAL A 59 0.41 9.98 -0.81
C VAL A 59 -0.81 9.25 -1.34
N VAL A 60 -0.78 8.92 -2.63
CA VAL A 60 -1.86 8.16 -3.27
C VAL A 60 -1.62 6.66 -3.07
N LEU A 61 -2.60 5.96 -2.50
CA LEU A 61 -2.53 4.51 -2.21
C LEU A 61 -3.73 3.76 -2.77
N GLY A 62 -3.52 2.52 -3.20
CA GLY A 62 -4.57 1.63 -3.70
C GLY A 62 -5.20 0.72 -2.64
N SER A 63 -5.14 1.07 -1.35
CA SER A 63 -5.72 0.22 -0.30
C SER A 63 -7.25 0.28 -0.31
N ARG A 64 -7.90 -0.83 0.00
CA ARG A 64 -9.36 -0.96 -0.02
C ARG A 64 -9.87 -1.55 1.27
N SER A 65 -11.01 -1.06 1.73
CA SER A 65 -11.65 -1.50 2.98
C SER A 65 -12.03 -2.98 2.93
N GLN A 66 -12.34 -3.50 1.74
CA GLN A 66 -12.68 -4.91 1.55
C GLN A 66 -11.47 -5.85 1.43
N GLU A 67 -10.22 -5.36 1.53
CA GLU A 67 -9.04 -6.24 1.57
C GLU A 67 -8.99 -7.07 2.86
N SER A 68 -9.38 -6.47 3.98
CA SER A 68 -9.52 -7.15 5.27
C SER A 68 -10.27 -6.27 6.28
N ALA A 69 -10.81 -6.89 7.35
CA ALA A 69 -11.39 -6.15 8.46
C ALA A 69 -10.40 -5.17 9.11
N SER A 70 -9.12 -5.57 9.22
CA SER A 70 -8.07 -4.69 9.73
C SER A 70 -7.80 -3.49 8.83
N ARG A 71 -7.87 -3.64 7.50
CA ARG A 71 -7.73 -2.53 6.55
C ARG A 71 -8.89 -1.55 6.67
N ALA A 72 -10.13 -2.05 6.74
CA ALA A 72 -11.32 -1.22 6.95
C ALA A 72 -11.22 -0.37 8.22
N GLN A 73 -10.76 -0.97 9.34
CA GLN A 73 -10.58 -0.26 10.60
C GLN A 73 -9.53 0.86 10.50
N VAL A 74 -8.38 0.59 9.87
CA VAL A 74 -7.31 1.57 9.70
C VAL A 74 -7.75 2.73 8.81
N ILE A 75 -8.38 2.44 7.66
CA ILE A 75 -8.90 3.48 6.76
C ILE A 75 -9.89 4.37 7.50
N LYS A 76 -10.86 3.78 8.21
CA LYS A 76 -11.86 4.54 8.98
C LYS A 76 -11.25 5.39 10.09
N LYS A 77 -10.21 4.88 10.77
CA LYS A 77 -9.56 5.57 11.89
C LYS A 77 -8.84 6.86 11.47
N HIS A 78 -8.27 6.88 10.27
CA HIS A 78 -7.41 8.00 9.82
C HIS A 78 -8.09 8.94 8.82
N LYS A 79 -9.32 8.63 8.40
CA LYS A 79 -10.11 9.47 7.50
C LYS A 79 -10.44 10.80 8.17
N ILE A 80 -10.35 11.88 7.40
CA ILE A 80 -10.75 13.22 7.84
C ILE A 80 -12.23 13.40 7.47
N ASP A 81 -13.07 13.70 8.45
CA ASP A 81 -14.50 13.90 8.21
C ASP A 81 -14.75 15.07 7.25
N GLY A 82 -15.57 14.84 6.23
CA GLY A 82 -15.86 15.83 5.18
C GLY A 82 -14.78 15.99 4.11
N SER A 83 -13.74 15.14 4.11
CA SER A 83 -12.68 15.14 3.09
C SER A 83 -12.45 13.75 2.50
N ASP A 84 -11.92 13.72 1.28
CA ASP A 84 -11.43 12.49 0.64
C ASP A 84 -10.03 12.08 1.15
N LEU A 85 -9.41 12.93 1.98
CA LEU A 85 -8.08 12.71 2.53
C LEU A 85 -8.13 12.04 3.91
N ALA A 86 -7.04 11.34 4.22
CA ALA A 86 -6.73 10.79 5.54
C ALA A 86 -5.40 11.36 6.03
N VAL A 87 -5.21 11.43 7.35
CA VAL A 87 -3.94 11.89 7.93
C VAL A 87 -2.92 10.75 7.91
N HIS A 88 -1.67 11.04 7.49
CA HIS A 88 -0.59 10.06 7.62
C HIS A 88 -0.22 9.87 9.11
N THR A 89 -0.08 8.63 9.55
CA THR A 89 0.01 8.29 10.98
C THR A 89 1.25 8.84 11.68
N THR A 90 2.37 8.89 10.98
CA THR A 90 3.69 9.20 11.56
C THR A 90 4.38 10.43 10.97
N LEU A 91 3.87 10.96 9.85
CA LEU A 91 4.53 12.03 9.11
C LEU A 91 3.62 13.25 9.14
N ALA A 92 4.09 14.32 9.78
CA ALA A 92 3.39 15.59 9.79
C ALA A 92 3.30 16.15 8.36
N ASN A 93 2.22 16.88 8.07
CA ASN A 93 1.96 17.50 6.77
C ASN A 93 1.95 16.52 5.58
N ALA A 94 1.75 15.23 5.86
CA ALA A 94 1.51 14.21 4.86
C ALA A 94 0.07 13.70 4.98
N PHE A 95 -0.61 13.67 3.84
CA PHE A 95 -1.97 13.16 3.72
C PHE A 95 -1.99 11.92 2.84
N ILE A 96 -3.00 11.08 3.04
CA ILE A 96 -3.23 9.85 2.28
C ILE A 96 -4.50 10.03 1.47
N TYR A 97 -4.43 9.69 0.19
CA TYR A 97 -5.59 9.63 -0.70
C TYR A 97 -5.75 8.21 -1.24
N THR A 98 -6.89 7.58 -0.95
CA THR A 98 -7.21 6.22 -1.37
C THR A 98 -8.44 6.21 -2.28
N PRO A 99 -8.29 6.47 -3.60
CA PRO A 99 -9.42 6.69 -4.51
C PRO A 99 -10.33 5.47 -4.70
N ILE A 100 -9.83 4.27 -4.38
CA ILE A 100 -10.55 3.00 -4.55
C ILE A 100 -10.90 2.36 -3.20
N ASP A 101 -10.89 3.12 -2.11
CA ASP A 101 -11.08 2.62 -0.73
C ASP A 101 -12.36 1.81 -0.52
N THR A 102 -13.40 2.11 -1.29
CA THR A 102 -14.74 1.49 -1.25
C THR A 102 -14.94 0.39 -2.29
N TRP A 103 -14.00 0.19 -3.22
CA TRP A 103 -14.18 -0.72 -4.36
C TRP A 103 -14.08 -2.20 -3.97
N HIS A 104 -14.95 -3.01 -4.58
CA HIS A 104 -14.80 -4.46 -4.54
C HIS A 104 -13.63 -4.92 -5.41
N VAL A 105 -13.06 -6.08 -5.11
CA VAL A 105 -11.97 -6.65 -5.92
C VAL A 105 -12.42 -6.85 -7.38
N ASP A 106 -13.70 -7.14 -7.56
CA ASP A 106 -14.29 -7.32 -8.88
C ASP A 106 -14.34 -6.03 -9.68
N ASP A 107 -14.62 -4.88 -9.05
CA ASP A 107 -14.67 -3.60 -9.75
C ASP A 107 -13.30 -3.18 -10.26
N VAL A 108 -12.24 -3.46 -9.49
CA VAL A 108 -10.85 -3.28 -9.92
C VAL A 108 -10.56 -4.14 -11.15
N TRP A 109 -10.95 -5.42 -11.15
CA TRP A 109 -10.70 -6.31 -12.28
C TRP A 109 -11.51 -5.94 -13.53
N LYS A 110 -12.77 -5.50 -13.36
CA LYS A 110 -13.60 -5.03 -14.48
C LYS A 110 -12.90 -3.91 -15.22
N ILE A 111 -12.33 -2.95 -14.49
CA ILE A 111 -11.64 -1.80 -15.09
C ILE A 111 -10.31 -2.20 -15.71
N LEU A 112 -9.49 -3.01 -15.03
CA LEU A 112 -8.18 -3.40 -15.55
C LEU A 112 -8.26 -4.27 -16.82
N ARG A 113 -9.29 -5.12 -16.92
CA ARG A 113 -9.45 -6.06 -18.04
C ARG A 113 -10.47 -5.61 -19.07
N LEU A 114 -11.19 -4.52 -18.82
CA LEU A 114 -12.36 -4.09 -19.60
C LEU A 114 -13.38 -5.23 -19.77
N CYS A 115 -13.55 -6.05 -18.74
CA CYS A 115 -14.35 -7.26 -18.76
C CYS A 115 -15.39 -7.24 -17.64
N HIS A 116 -16.37 -8.15 -17.64
CA HIS A 116 -17.34 -8.27 -16.56
C HIS A 116 -17.45 -9.71 -16.07
N LEU A 117 -17.83 -9.86 -14.80
CA LEU A 117 -18.05 -11.16 -14.18
C LEU A 117 -19.39 -11.72 -14.65
N LYS A 118 -19.38 -12.86 -15.34
CA LYS A 118 -20.57 -13.62 -15.70
C LYS A 118 -20.58 -14.93 -14.93
N GLN A 119 -21.66 -15.20 -14.22
CA GLN A 119 -21.90 -16.52 -13.62
C GLN A 119 -22.42 -17.45 -14.71
N GLN A 120 -21.69 -18.52 -14.97
CA GLN A 120 -22.03 -19.52 -15.98
C GLN A 120 -22.33 -20.86 -15.29
N GLU A 121 -23.46 -21.46 -15.66
CA GLU A 121 -23.78 -22.85 -15.33
C GLU A 121 -22.79 -23.79 -16.04
N THR A 122 -22.10 -24.64 -15.27
CA THR A 122 -21.22 -25.68 -15.80
C THR A 122 -21.66 -27.05 -15.26
N PRO A 123 -21.24 -28.17 -15.88
CA PRO A 123 -21.54 -29.51 -15.37
C PRO A 123 -21.08 -29.76 -13.93
N TYR A 124 -20.20 -28.92 -13.38
CA TYR A 124 -19.67 -28.99 -12.01
C TYR A 124 -20.26 -27.91 -11.09
N GLY A 125 -21.33 -27.24 -11.51
CA GLY A 125 -21.99 -26.17 -10.76
C GLY A 125 -21.71 -24.75 -11.30
N PRO A 126 -22.26 -23.73 -10.64
CA PRO A 126 -22.10 -22.34 -11.07
C PRO A 126 -20.64 -21.91 -10.92
N ARG A 127 -20.07 -21.37 -12.00
CA ARG A 127 -18.69 -20.87 -12.02
C ARG A 127 -18.63 -19.42 -12.48
N ASN A 128 -17.83 -18.62 -11.81
CA ASN A 128 -17.55 -17.24 -12.19
C ASN A 128 -16.54 -17.22 -13.34
N LYS A 129 -16.94 -16.60 -14.47
CA LYS A 129 -16.08 -16.39 -15.64
C LYS A 129 -15.99 -14.90 -15.96
N TRP A 130 -14.77 -14.41 -16.11
CA TRP A 130 -14.49 -13.05 -16.59
C TRP A 130 -14.57 -13.06 -18.13
N ILE A 131 -15.48 -12.26 -18.70
CA ILE A 131 -15.73 -12.14 -20.15
C ILE A 131 -15.54 -10.69 -20.58
#